data_AF-A0A336N1Q1-F1
#
_entry.id   AF-A0A336N1Q1-F1
#
_cell.length_a   1.000
_cell.length_b   1.000
_cell.length_c   1.000
_cell.angle_alpha   90.00
_cell.angle_beta   90.00
_cell.angle_gamma   90.00
#
_symmetry.space_group_name_H-M   'P 1'
#
loop_
_entity.id
_entity.type
_entity.pdbx_description
1 polymer ?
#
loop_
_entity_poly.entity_id
_entity_poly.type
_entity_poly.pdbx_seq_one_letter_code
_entity_poly.pdbx_strand_id
1 'polypeptide(L)'
;MNISRLISLFFQGNLVKRIAIGLLFGIIVAQISSMLQPALGFNLAEKVGVLGQIFVRSLRAVAPLLIFVLVMAAIANKKSAPKLA
;
A
#
# COMPACT_ATOMS: atom_id res chain seq x y z
N MET A 1 21.31 -7.61 20.47
CA MET A 1 20.20 -6.65 20.60
C MET A 1 18.93 -7.36 20.14
N ASN A 2 17.94 -7.55 21.03
CA ASN A 2 16.83 -8.48 20.82
C ASN A 2 15.96 -8.07 19.62
N ILE A 3 15.97 -8.88 18.56
CA ILE A 3 15.10 -8.77 17.37
C ILE A 3 13.63 -8.58 17.76
N SER A 4 13.20 -9.19 18.88
CA SER A 4 11.87 -9.05 19.45
C SER A 4 11.47 -7.59 19.73
N ARG A 5 12.43 -6.72 20.11
CA ARG A 5 12.18 -5.29 20.36
C ARG A 5 12.09 -4.49 19.06
N LEU A 6 12.85 -4.85 18.04
CA LEU A 6 12.77 -4.20 16.73
C LEU A 6 11.42 -4.46 16.06
N ILE A 7 10.95 -5.71 16.12
CA ILE A 7 9.65 -6.13 15.56
C ILE A 7 8.50 -5.45 16.30
N SER A 8 8.55 -5.35 17.64
CA SER A 8 7.49 -4.69 18.41
C SER A 8 7.40 -3.19 18.12
N LEU A 9 8.54 -2.51 17.92
CA LEU A 9 8.57 -1.10 17.52
C LEU A 9 8.08 -0.90 16.09
N PHE A 10 8.41 -1.84 15.18
CA PHE A 10 7.89 -1.83 13.82
C PHE A 10 6.38 -2.06 13.77
N PHE A 11 5.80 -2.78 14.75
CA PHE A 11 4.35 -3.00 14.87
C PHE A 11 3.58 -1.90 15.63
N GLN A 12 4.27 -0.99 16.34
CA GLN A 12 3.66 0.16 17.03
C GLN A 12 3.84 1.52 16.32
N GLY A 13 4.75 1.64 15.34
CA GLY A 13 5.05 2.92 14.66
C GLY A 13 4.01 3.41 13.63
N ASN A 14 4.16 4.65 13.13
CA ASN A 14 3.24 5.26 12.16
C ASN A 14 3.21 4.47 10.82
N LEU A 15 2.01 4.13 10.31
CA LEU A 15 1.83 3.27 9.13
C LEU A 15 2.57 3.83 7.90
N VAL A 16 2.52 5.15 7.71
CA VAL A 16 3.18 5.86 6.62
C VAL A 16 4.71 5.65 6.65
N LYS A 17 5.32 5.70 7.84
CA LYS A 17 6.77 5.49 7.99
C LYS A 17 7.17 4.05 7.63
N ARG A 18 6.31 3.06 7.94
CA ARG A 18 6.57 1.66 7.60
C ARG A 18 6.54 1.42 6.09
N ILE A 19 5.56 2.01 5.40
CA ILE A 19 5.46 1.92 3.94
C ILE A 19 6.66 2.61 3.28
N ALA A 20 7.08 3.77 3.78
CA ALA A 20 8.27 4.47 3.28
C ALA A 20 9.56 3.63 3.41
N ILE A 21 9.77 2.99 4.58
CA ILE A 21 10.91 2.09 4.80
C ILE A 21 10.83 0.88 3.86
N GLY A 22 9.65 0.27 3.71
CA GLY A 22 9.43 -0.84 2.80
C GLY A 22 9.70 -0.49 1.33
N LEU A 23 9.36 0.73 0.91
CA LEU A 23 9.63 1.24 -0.44
C LEU A 23 11.14 1.42 -0.67
N LEU A 24 11.86 1.97 0.31
CA LEU A 24 13.31 2.11 0.24
C LEU A 24 14.00 0.73 0.16
N PHE A 25 13.55 -0.23 0.97
CA PHE A 25 14.00 -1.62 0.90
C PHE A 25 13.69 -2.26 -0.47
N GLY A 26 12.51 -2.02 -1.04
CA GLY A 26 12.14 -2.52 -2.37
C GLY A 26 13.08 -2.02 -3.47
N ILE A 27 13.50 -0.75 -3.42
CA ILE A 27 14.47 -0.17 -4.35
C ILE A 27 15.84 -0.85 -4.20
N ILE A 28 16.30 -1.04 -2.96
CA ILE A 28 17.56 -1.74 -2.67
C ILE A 28 17.52 -3.17 -3.22
N VAL A 29 16.42 -3.90 -2.99
CA VAL A 29 16.23 -5.26 -3.52
C VAL A 29 16.25 -5.27 -5.04
N ALA A 30 15.64 -4.29 -5.72
CA ALA A 30 15.69 -4.18 -7.17
C ALA A 30 17.12 -3.97 -7.70
N GLN A 31 17.90 -3.10 -7.05
CA GLN A 31 19.31 -2.88 -7.42
C GLN A 31 20.18 -4.12 -7.18
N ILE A 32 20.02 -4.79 -6.03
CA ILE A 32 20.73 -6.04 -5.70
C ILE A 32 20.35 -7.14 -6.68
N SER A 33 19.06 -7.25 -7.06
CA SER A 33 18.59 -8.24 -8.02
C SER A 33 19.22 -8.04 -9.40
N SER A 34 19.34 -6.79 -9.86
CA SER A 34 20.01 -6.43 -11.12
C SER A 34 21.51 -6.77 -11.08
N MET A 35 22.17 -6.57 -9.93
CA MET A 35 23.59 -6.91 -9.74
C MET A 35 23.86 -8.41 -9.61
N LEU A 36 22.96 -9.18 -8.98
CA LEU A 36 23.08 -10.63 -8.77
C LEU A 36 22.47 -11.46 -9.92
N GLN A 37 21.81 -10.82 -10.89
CA GLN A 37 21.22 -11.47 -12.06
C GLN A 37 22.18 -12.41 -12.82
N PRO A 38 23.48 -12.07 -13.01
CA PRO A 38 24.44 -12.95 -13.67
C PRO A 38 24.86 -14.15 -12.80
N ALA A 39 24.76 -14.04 -11.47
CA ALA A 39 25.24 -15.04 -10.52
C ALA A 39 24.17 -16.06 -10.12
N LEU A 40 22.90 -15.65 -10.11
CA LEU A 40 21.79 -16.48 -9.63
C LEU A 40 20.93 -17.06 -10.75
N GLY A 41 20.93 -16.50 -11.96
CA GLY A 41 20.13 -17.02 -13.08
C GLY A 41 18.61 -16.89 -12.92
N PHE A 42 18.13 -16.27 -11.84
CA PHE A 42 16.72 -16.01 -11.57
C PHE A 42 16.48 -14.56 -11.14
N ASN A 43 15.42 -13.95 -11.70
CA ASN A 43 15.00 -12.59 -11.38
C ASN A 43 14.12 -12.56 -10.13
N LEU A 44 14.73 -12.37 -8.96
CA LEU A 44 14.00 -12.21 -7.68
C LEU A 44 13.04 -11.01 -7.71
N ALA A 45 13.45 -9.92 -8.37
CA ALA A 45 12.64 -8.71 -8.53
C ALA A 45 11.29 -8.97 -9.21
N GLU A 46 11.24 -9.88 -10.18
CA GLU A 46 10.02 -10.19 -10.92
C GLU A 46 9.00 -10.91 -10.03
N LYS A 47 9.44 -11.94 -9.28
CA LYS A 47 8.57 -12.70 -8.37
C LYS A 47 8.02 -11.82 -7.25
N VAL A 48 8.86 -10.96 -6.66
CA VAL A 48 8.41 -10.02 -5.62
C VAL A 48 7.52 -8.92 -6.22
N GLY A 49 7.80 -8.48 -7.45
CA GLY A 49 6.99 -7.51 -8.18
C GLY A 49 5.54 -7.95 -8.41
N VAL A 50 5.30 -9.26 -8.58
CA VAL A 50 3.94 -9.81 -8.70
C VAL A 50 3.10 -9.54 -7.45
N LEU A 51 3.67 -9.67 -6.25
CA LEU A 51 2.98 -9.34 -5.00
C LEU A 51 2.59 -7.86 -4.94
N GLY A 52 3.48 -6.97 -5.40
CA GLY A 52 3.20 -5.54 -5.52
C GLY A 52 2.06 -5.24 -6.50
N GLN A 53 2.03 -5.93 -7.65
CA GLN A 53 0.94 -5.78 -8.62
C GLN A 53 -0.41 -6.21 -8.03
N ILE A 54 -0.47 -7.33 -7.32
CA ILE A 54 -1.70 -7.80 -6.67
C ILE A 54 -2.18 -6.76 -5.65
N PHE A 55 -1.28 -6.23 -4.82
CA PHE A 55 -1.61 -5.20 -3.84
C PHE A 55 -2.21 -3.94 -4.48
N VAL A 56 -1.56 -3.39 -5.51
CA VAL A 56 -2.04 -2.18 -6.19
C VAL A 56 -3.35 -2.43 -6.93
N ARG A 57 -3.51 -3.59 -7.58
CA ARG A 57 -4.76 -3.95 -8.26
C ARG A 57 -5.92 -4.05 -7.27
N SER A 58 -5.70 -4.66 -6.11
CA SER A 58 -6.70 -4.73 -5.04
C SER A 58 -7.07 -3.35 -4.52
N LEU A 59 -6.11 -2.47 -4.23
CA LEU A 59 -6.39 -1.10 -3.79
C LEU A 59 -7.14 -0.29 -4.87
N ARG A 60 -6.76 -0.45 -6.14
CA ARG A 60 -7.42 0.23 -7.27
C ARG A 60 -8.88 -0.21 -7.41
N ALA A 61 -9.18 -1.49 -7.19
CA ALA A 61 -10.55 -2.01 -7.24
C ALA A 61 -11.45 -1.41 -6.14
N VAL A 62 -10.88 -1.00 -5.01
CA VAL A 62 -11.62 -0.38 -3.90
C VAL A 62 -11.99 1.08 -4.22
N ALA A 63 -11.27 1.78 -5.10
CA ALA A 63 -11.52 3.19 -5.37
C ALA A 63 -12.94 3.48 -5.91
N PRO A 64 -13.46 2.79 -6.95
CA PRO A 64 -14.84 2.98 -7.42
C PRO A 64 -15.89 2.68 -6.35
N LEU A 65 -15.64 1.69 -5.49
CA LEU A 65 -16.55 1.33 -4.40
C LEU A 65 -16.65 2.44 -3.35
N LEU A 66 -15.51 3.01 -2.95
CA LEU A 66 -15.47 4.15 -2.03
C LEU A 66 -16.18 5.36 -2.61
N ILE A 67 -15.97 5.65 -3.90
CA ILE A 67 -16.64 6.75 -4.60
C ILE A 67 -18.15 6.54 -4.63
N PHE A 68 -18.61 5.31 -4.93
CA PHE A 68 -20.04 4.99 -4.94
C PHE A 68 -20.68 5.23 -3.58
N VAL A 69 -20.08 4.70 -2.51
CA VAL A 69 -20.58 4.89 -1.13
C VAL A 69 -20.58 6.37 -0.75
N LEU A 70 -19.53 7.11 -1.12
CA LEU A 70 -19.43 8.55 -0.87
C LEU A 70 -20.54 9.33 -1.57
N VAL A 71 -20.84 9.02 -2.84
CA VAL A 71 -21.93 9.66 -3.59
C VAL A 71 -23.27 9.39 -2.93
N MET A 72 -23.57 8.14 -2.57
CA MET A 72 -24.81 7.79 -1.88
C MET A 72 -24.93 8.49 -0.52
N ALA A 73 -23.84 8.52 0.25
CA ALA A 73 -23.80 9.23 1.52
C ALA A 73 -24.00 10.74 1.34
N ALA A 74 -23.44 11.34 0.29
CA ALA A 74 -23.62 12.77 -0.01
C ALA A 74 -25.07 13.09 -0.40
N ILE A 75 -25.74 12.21 -1.16
CA ILE A 75 -27.15 12.34 -1.52
C ILE A 75 -28.03 12.22 -0.26
N ALA A 76 -27.80 11.20 0.58
CA ALA A 76 -28.57 10.97 1.80
C ALA A 76 -28.39 12.09 2.85
N ASN A 77 -27.18 12.64 2.96
CA ASN A 77 -26.89 13.75 3.87
C ASN A 77 -27.23 15.13 3.30
N LYS A 78 -27.78 15.21 2.09
CA LYS A 78 -28.25 16.47 1.53
C LYS A 78 -29.46 16.95 2.34
N LYS A 79 -29.25 17.87 3.29
CA LYS A 79 -30.35 18.50 4.04
C LYS A 79 -31.38 19.03 3.04
N SER A 80 -32.62 18.58 3.17
CA SER A 80 -33.78 19.13 2.50
C SER A 80 -33.75 20.65 2.69
N ALA A 81 -33.77 21.40 1.59
CA ALA A 81 -33.70 22.87 1.62
C ALA A 81 -34.69 23.42 2.67
N PRO A 82 -34.32 24.43 3.48
CA PRO A 82 -35.24 25.01 4.44
C PRO A 82 -36.44 25.52 3.66
N LYS A 83 -37.64 25.02 3.98
CA LYS A 83 -38.88 25.59 3.46
C LYS A 83 -38.93 27.03 3.96
N LEU A 84 -38.78 27.99 3.04
CA LEU A 84 -39.08 29.39 3.32
C LEU A 84 -40.53 29.45 3.78
N ALA A 85 -40.72 29.90 5.02
CA ALA A 85 -41.97 30.40 5.55
C ALA A 85 -42.07 31.89 5.22
#